data_AF-A0A967J532-F1
#
_entry.id   AF-A0A967J532-F1
#
_cell.length_a   1.000
_cell.length_b   1.000
_cell.length_c   1.000
_cell.angle_alpha   90.00
_cell.angle_beta   90.00
_cell.angle_gamma   90.00
#
_symmetry.space_group_name_H-M   'P 1'
#
loop_
_entity.id
_entity.type
_entity.pdbx_description
1 polymer ?
#
loop_
_entity_poly.entity_id
_entity_poly.type
_entity_poly.pdbx_seq_one_letter_code
_entity_poly.pdbx_strand_id
1 'polypeptide(L)'
;RARADRVIAALRAVPDDAPPEVAARAIRARQAATSLMDDIDHVRWPVEDEVLWVDGPPHAPSLRSTPIAVDELLADNVWAKRSAVLTSATLPATAASRLGLPPNAPTLDVGSPFDYETNALLYCPVDLPDPRADGHRDARLAELESLIVAAGGRTLALFTSWAAMRDAAAHLESRVPWPVLVQGEGSKQALLDAFAGDDEACLFATMSFWQGVDVPGPTCHLVVIDRLPFPRPDDPVLQARRDRAGGAAFRTIDLPRAATLLAQGAGRLIRSTTDRGVVAVLDPRLATSRSYRWD
;
A
#
# COMPACT_ATOMS: atom_id res chain seq x y z
N ARG A 1 4.53 -5.96 33.67
CA ARG A 1 3.57 -5.75 34.78
C ARG A 1 4.25 -5.41 36.11
N ALA A 2 4.80 -6.36 36.87
CA ALA A 2 5.41 -6.10 38.20
C ALA A 2 6.44 -4.95 38.27
N ARG A 3 7.20 -4.71 37.20
CA ARG A 3 8.12 -3.55 37.11
C ARG A 3 7.36 -2.21 37.00
N ALA A 4 6.29 -2.16 36.19
CA ALA A 4 5.44 -0.99 36.06
C ALA A 4 4.66 -0.71 37.37
N ASP A 5 4.18 -1.76 38.05
CA ASP A 5 3.54 -1.63 39.37
C ASP A 5 4.47 -0.94 40.39
N ARG A 6 5.76 -1.35 40.43
CA ARG A 6 6.76 -0.72 41.29
C ARG A 6 7.03 0.74 40.93
N VAL A 7 7.05 1.07 39.64
CA VAL A 7 7.22 2.46 39.17
C VAL A 7 6.02 3.31 39.59
N ILE A 8 4.79 2.83 39.41
CA ILE A 8 3.59 3.56 39.84
C ILE A 8 3.59 3.76 41.35
N ALA A 9 3.95 2.73 42.13
CA ALA A 9 4.05 2.85 43.58
C ALA A 9 5.08 3.91 44.01
N ALA A 10 6.26 3.93 43.38
CA ALA A 10 7.28 4.96 43.64
C ALA A 10 6.81 6.36 43.23
N LEU A 11 6.11 6.51 42.10
CA LEU A 11 5.57 7.78 41.63
C LEU A 11 4.43 8.32 42.51
N ARG A 12 3.66 7.44 43.17
CA ARG A 12 2.65 7.83 44.16
C ARG A 12 3.25 8.35 45.47
N ALA A 13 4.51 8.03 45.75
CA ALA A 13 5.21 8.53 46.93
C ALA A 13 5.83 9.92 46.73
N VAL A 14 5.67 10.54 45.54
CA VAL A 14 6.08 11.93 45.30
C VAL A 14 5.17 12.86 46.15
N PRO A 15 5.73 13.70 47.03
CA PRO A 15 4.94 14.59 47.89
C PRO A 15 4.09 15.59 47.11
N ASP A 16 2.94 15.96 47.66
CA ASP A 16 2.02 16.93 47.04
C ASP A 16 2.57 18.37 47.04
N ASP A 17 3.54 18.67 47.89
CA ASP A 17 4.26 19.95 47.96
C ASP A 17 5.51 20.00 47.06
N ALA A 18 5.73 18.98 46.23
CA ALA A 18 6.84 18.95 45.30
C ALA A 18 6.80 20.14 44.32
N PRO A 19 7.97 20.60 43.82
CA PRO A 19 8.02 21.65 42.82
C PRO A 19 7.11 21.33 41.62
N PRO A 20 6.41 22.32 41.04
CA PRO A 20 5.42 22.07 39.98
C PRO A 20 5.94 21.24 38.80
N GLU A 21 7.20 21.42 38.42
CA GLU A 21 7.85 20.65 37.36
C GLU A 21 7.99 19.15 37.73
N VAL A 22 8.33 18.85 38.99
CA VAL A 22 8.46 17.48 39.51
C VAL A 22 7.09 16.82 39.55
N ALA A 23 6.07 17.52 40.05
CA ALA A 23 4.70 17.03 40.07
C ALA A 23 4.18 16.73 38.64
N ALA A 24 4.42 17.63 37.68
CA ALA A 24 4.02 17.45 36.28
C ALA A 24 4.76 16.26 35.60
N ARG A 25 6.05 16.05 35.91
CA ARG A 25 6.81 14.87 35.45
C ARG A 25 6.27 13.59 36.06
N ALA A 26 5.95 13.58 37.36
CA ALA A 26 5.39 12.42 38.06
C ALA A 26 4.02 12.02 37.50
N ILE A 27 3.14 12.99 37.20
CA ILE A 27 1.83 12.73 36.57
C ILE A 27 2.01 12.09 35.19
N ARG A 28 2.86 12.65 34.33
CA ARG A 28 3.13 12.09 32.99
C ARG A 28 3.72 10.68 33.07
N ALA A 29 4.68 10.47 33.96
CA ALA A 29 5.28 9.15 34.16
C ALA A 29 4.26 8.13 34.67
N ARG A 30 3.32 8.55 35.55
CA ARG A 30 2.25 7.68 36.04
C ARG A 30 1.26 7.32 34.92
N GLN A 31 0.85 8.31 34.11
CA GLN A 31 -0.01 8.07 32.95
C GLN A 31 0.64 7.08 31.97
N ALA A 32 1.93 7.27 31.66
CA ALA A 32 2.67 6.36 30.79
C ALA A 32 2.79 4.94 31.39
N ALA A 33 3.05 4.82 32.69
CA ALA A 33 3.16 3.53 33.36
C ALA A 33 1.80 2.80 33.44
N THR A 34 0.71 3.52 33.67
CA THR A 34 -0.65 2.97 33.60
C THR A 34 -1.00 2.51 32.19
N SER A 35 -0.76 3.35 31.17
CA SER A 35 -0.97 2.97 29.77
C SER A 35 -0.19 1.70 29.40
N LEU A 36 1.08 1.60 29.81
CA LEU A 36 1.88 0.40 29.58
C LEU A 36 1.31 -0.84 30.28
N MET A 37 0.71 -0.69 31.46
CA MET A 37 0.06 -1.81 32.14
C MET A 37 -1.19 -2.26 31.40
N ASP A 38 -2.01 -1.31 30.95
CA ASP A 38 -3.21 -1.59 30.18
C ASP A 38 -2.83 -2.30 28.87
N ASP A 39 -1.78 -1.85 28.17
CA ASP A 39 -1.26 -2.50 26.96
C ASP A 39 -0.77 -3.94 27.23
N ILE A 40 -0.03 -4.14 28.33
CA ILE A 40 0.46 -5.47 28.73
C ILE A 40 -0.69 -6.41 29.05
N ASP A 41 -1.71 -5.91 29.75
CA ASP A 41 -2.87 -6.72 30.12
C ASP A 41 -3.68 -7.03 28.85
N HIS A 42 -3.97 -6.05 28.01
CA HIS A 42 -4.65 -6.25 26.73
C HIS A 42 -3.98 -7.35 25.86
N VAL A 43 -2.66 -7.28 25.69
CA VAL A 43 -1.90 -8.27 24.91
C VAL A 43 -1.92 -9.69 25.52
N ARG A 44 -1.99 -9.80 26.85
CA ARG A 44 -2.00 -11.09 27.54
C ARG A 44 -3.34 -11.82 27.43
N TRP A 45 -4.41 -11.07 27.22
CA TRP A 45 -5.77 -11.58 27.09
C TRP A 45 -6.42 -10.93 25.86
N PRO A 46 -5.96 -11.29 24.65
CA PRO A 46 -6.50 -10.71 23.43
C PRO A 46 -7.98 -11.08 23.28
N VAL A 47 -8.77 -10.15 22.78
CA VAL A 47 -10.17 -10.40 22.40
C VAL A 47 -10.22 -11.23 21.11
N GLU A 48 -11.28 -12.01 20.91
CA GLU A 48 -11.39 -12.99 19.80
C GLU A 48 -11.20 -12.39 18.39
N ASP A 49 -11.46 -11.09 18.23
CA ASP A 49 -11.40 -10.38 16.95
C ASP A 49 -10.12 -9.55 16.72
N GLU A 50 -9.03 -9.85 17.45
CA GLU A 50 -7.73 -9.19 17.28
C GLU A 50 -6.65 -10.09 16.69
N VAL A 51 -5.77 -9.46 15.92
CA VAL A 51 -4.58 -10.08 15.35
C VAL A 51 -3.36 -9.55 16.08
N LEU A 52 -2.58 -10.47 16.67
CA LEU A 52 -1.33 -10.16 17.31
C LEU A 52 -0.16 -10.77 16.54
N TRP A 53 0.89 -9.99 16.33
CA TRP A 53 2.10 -10.48 15.69
C TRP A 53 3.33 -9.70 16.17
N VAL A 54 4.50 -10.30 16.00
CA VAL A 54 5.79 -9.65 16.26
C VAL A 54 6.37 -9.14 14.95
N ASP A 55 6.73 -7.87 14.93
CA ASP A 55 7.35 -7.15 13.82
C ASP A 55 8.70 -6.57 14.26
N GLY A 56 9.52 -6.14 13.30
CA GLY A 56 10.83 -5.57 13.57
C GLY A 56 11.96 -6.60 13.67
N PRO A 57 13.22 -6.13 13.72
CA PRO A 57 14.37 -7.02 13.70
C PRO A 57 14.53 -7.76 15.05
N PRO A 58 15.25 -8.90 15.09
CA PRO A 58 15.44 -9.67 16.33
C PRO A 58 16.03 -8.88 17.51
N HIS A 59 16.80 -7.83 17.24
CA HIS A 59 17.40 -6.97 18.26
C HIS A 59 16.47 -5.87 18.79
N ALA A 60 15.32 -5.64 18.13
CA ALA A 60 14.32 -4.65 18.53
C ALA A 60 12.91 -5.10 18.09
N PRO A 61 12.38 -6.22 18.64
CA PRO A 61 11.06 -6.71 18.29
C PRO A 61 9.97 -5.79 18.85
N SER A 62 8.90 -5.63 18.09
CA SER A 62 7.70 -4.90 18.47
C SER A 62 6.49 -5.83 18.36
N LEU A 63 5.75 -5.97 19.44
CA LEU A 63 4.47 -6.68 19.43
C LEU A 63 3.37 -5.72 18.98
N ARG A 64 2.60 -6.12 17.98
CA ARG A 64 1.50 -5.37 17.40
C ARG A 64 0.18 -6.05 17.78
N SER A 65 -0.85 -5.25 18.02
CA SER A 65 -2.25 -5.70 18.12
C SER A 65 -3.11 -4.83 17.23
N THR A 66 -4.05 -5.42 16.51
CA THR A 66 -5.03 -4.69 15.69
C THR A 66 -6.31 -5.51 15.52
N PRO A 67 -7.49 -4.86 15.48
CA PRO A 67 -8.73 -5.59 15.20
C PRO A 67 -8.74 -6.12 13.75
N ILE A 68 -9.30 -7.32 13.56
CA ILE A 68 -9.46 -7.97 12.25
C ILE A 68 -10.35 -7.11 11.35
N ALA A 69 -11.43 -6.56 11.91
CA ALA A 69 -12.40 -5.70 11.24
C ALA A 69 -12.59 -4.39 12.01
N VAL A 70 -12.92 -3.32 11.31
CA VAL A 70 -13.09 -1.97 11.90
C VAL A 70 -14.47 -1.41 11.66
N ASP A 71 -15.35 -2.16 11.01
CA ASP A 71 -16.71 -1.78 10.65
C ASP A 71 -17.53 -1.40 11.88
N GLU A 72 -17.64 -2.28 12.87
CA GLU A 72 -18.40 -1.99 14.11
C GLU A 72 -17.79 -0.83 14.89
N LEU A 73 -16.46 -0.80 15.00
CA LEU A 73 -15.75 0.28 15.69
C LEU A 73 -16.03 1.65 15.04
N LEU A 74 -16.01 1.73 13.72
CA LEU A 74 -16.29 2.95 12.98
C LEU A 74 -17.78 3.33 13.05
N ALA A 75 -18.68 2.34 12.99
CA ALA A 75 -20.11 2.56 13.14
C ALA A 75 -20.43 3.24 14.48
N ASP A 76 -19.96 2.68 15.60
CA ASP A 76 -20.28 3.16 16.93
C ASP A 76 -19.57 4.46 17.30
N ASN A 77 -18.34 4.64 16.81
CA ASN A 77 -17.49 5.74 17.26
C ASN A 77 -17.39 6.92 16.29
N VAL A 78 -17.71 6.71 15.02
CA VAL A 78 -17.63 7.75 13.99
C VAL A 78 -19.01 8.03 13.40
N TRP A 79 -19.62 7.03 12.75
CA TRP A 79 -20.84 7.24 11.97
C TRP A 79 -22.06 7.54 12.85
N ALA A 80 -22.15 6.95 14.04
CA ALA A 80 -23.20 7.25 15.01
C ALA A 80 -23.10 8.67 15.61
N LYS A 81 -21.93 9.31 15.53
CA LYS A 81 -21.64 10.58 16.20
C LYS A 81 -21.50 11.75 15.24
N ARG A 82 -21.25 11.49 13.96
CA ARG A 82 -20.89 12.52 12.96
C ARG A 82 -21.36 12.12 11.57
N SER A 83 -21.87 13.09 10.81
CA SER A 83 -22.05 12.96 9.37
C SER A 83 -20.70 13.07 8.65
N ALA A 84 -20.45 12.21 7.67
CA ALA A 84 -19.22 12.20 6.88
C ALA A 84 -19.52 12.02 5.39
N VAL A 85 -18.68 12.63 4.54
CA VAL A 85 -18.65 12.41 3.10
C VAL A 85 -17.35 11.69 2.78
N LEU A 86 -17.45 10.47 2.26
CA LEU A 86 -16.31 9.68 1.84
C LEU A 86 -16.16 9.82 0.33
N THR A 87 -15.01 10.32 -0.12
CA THR A 87 -14.70 10.47 -1.54
C THR A 87 -13.32 9.89 -1.83
N SER A 88 -13.22 9.15 -2.94
CA SER A 88 -11.95 8.70 -3.51
C SER A 88 -12.21 8.24 -4.94
N ALA A 89 -11.21 8.44 -5.81
CA ALA A 89 -11.26 8.01 -7.21
C ALA A 89 -11.29 6.48 -7.38
N THR A 90 -11.03 5.71 -6.32
CA THR A 90 -10.89 4.24 -6.39
C THR A 90 -11.62 3.53 -5.23
N LEU A 91 -12.76 4.08 -4.76
CA LEU A 91 -13.56 3.40 -3.73
C LEU A 91 -14.03 2.03 -4.24
N PRO A 92 -13.65 0.91 -3.59
CA PRO A 92 -14.16 -0.40 -3.99
C PRO A 92 -15.64 -0.51 -3.63
N ALA A 93 -16.40 -1.32 -4.39
CA ALA A 93 -17.82 -1.58 -4.11
C ALA A 93 -18.08 -2.11 -2.68
N THR A 94 -17.10 -2.80 -2.09
CA THR A 94 -17.17 -3.32 -0.72
C THR A 94 -16.78 -2.27 0.35
N ALA A 95 -16.53 -1.01 0.00
CA ALA A 95 -16.07 0.01 0.95
C ALA A 95 -17.11 0.25 2.06
N ALA A 96 -18.39 0.32 1.70
CA ALA A 96 -19.46 0.61 2.67
C ALA A 96 -19.53 -0.44 3.78
N SER A 97 -19.56 -1.72 3.42
CA SER A 97 -19.59 -2.80 4.41
C SER A 97 -18.31 -2.86 5.25
N ARG A 98 -17.13 -2.76 4.63
CA ARG A 98 -15.84 -2.79 5.34
C ARG A 98 -15.62 -1.63 6.30
N LEU A 99 -16.29 -0.51 6.06
CA LEU A 99 -16.21 0.67 6.91
C LEU A 99 -17.37 0.75 7.91
N GLY A 100 -18.33 -0.18 7.89
CA GLY A 100 -19.49 -0.15 8.78
C GLY A 100 -20.50 0.96 8.45
N LEU A 101 -20.54 1.41 7.19
CA LEU A 101 -21.58 2.34 6.74
C LEU A 101 -22.96 1.65 6.74
N PRO A 102 -24.03 2.39 7.05
CA PRO A 102 -25.37 1.82 7.04
C PRO A 102 -25.74 1.34 5.62
N PRO A 103 -26.52 0.24 5.48
CA PRO A 103 -26.85 -0.34 4.17
C PRO A 103 -27.52 0.61 3.18
N ASN A 104 -28.18 1.65 3.68
CA ASN A 104 -28.86 2.68 2.89
C ASN A 104 -28.02 3.97 2.73
N ALA A 105 -26.72 3.93 3.04
CA ALA A 105 -25.83 5.06 2.81
C ALA A 105 -25.88 5.48 1.32
N PRO A 106 -26.18 6.75 1.00
CA PRO A 106 -26.20 7.21 -0.38
C PRO A 106 -24.81 7.05 -1.02
N THR A 107 -24.76 6.42 -2.19
CA THR A 107 -23.55 6.26 -3.00
C THR A 107 -23.73 6.96 -4.35
N LEU A 108 -22.68 7.64 -4.81
CA LEU A 108 -22.65 8.28 -6.11
C LEU A 108 -21.34 7.92 -6.81
N ASP A 109 -21.43 7.30 -7.98
CA ASP A 109 -20.32 7.18 -8.92
C ASP A 109 -20.44 8.32 -9.94
N VAL A 110 -19.42 9.18 -9.98
CA VAL A 110 -19.37 10.34 -10.90
C VAL A 110 -18.63 10.04 -12.19
N GLY A 111 -18.11 8.81 -12.35
CA GLY A 111 -17.29 8.41 -13.49
C GLY A 111 -15.92 9.10 -13.54
N SER A 112 -15.13 8.73 -14.55
CA SER A 112 -13.88 9.42 -14.88
C SER A 112 -14.15 10.59 -15.84
N PRO A 113 -13.51 11.75 -15.64
CA PRO A 113 -13.55 12.83 -16.62
C PRO A 113 -12.63 12.58 -17.84
N PHE A 114 -11.84 11.50 -17.83
CA PHE A 114 -10.83 11.22 -18.84
C PHE A 114 -11.29 10.18 -19.87
N ASP A 115 -10.95 10.42 -21.14
CA ASP A 115 -11.16 9.47 -22.24
C ASP A 115 -10.01 8.45 -22.30
N TYR A 116 -10.15 7.36 -21.55
CA TYR A 116 -9.17 6.28 -21.54
C TYR A 116 -9.14 5.48 -22.84
N GLU A 117 -10.26 5.34 -23.54
CA GLU A 117 -10.37 4.52 -24.75
C GLU A 117 -9.51 5.09 -25.89
N THR A 118 -9.49 6.43 -26.02
CA THR A 118 -8.68 7.11 -27.04
C THR A 118 -7.24 7.39 -26.57
N ASN A 119 -7.02 7.59 -25.27
CA ASN A 119 -5.74 8.09 -24.77
C ASN A 119 -4.84 7.06 -24.08
N ALA A 120 -5.36 5.89 -23.70
CA ALA A 120 -4.60 4.87 -22.98
C ALA A 120 -4.67 3.51 -23.64
N LEU A 121 -3.56 2.78 -23.62
CA LEU A 121 -3.50 1.37 -23.98
C LEU A 121 -3.15 0.52 -22.75
N LEU A 122 -3.83 -0.61 -22.59
CA LEU A 122 -3.41 -1.65 -21.66
C LEU A 122 -2.58 -2.69 -22.42
N TYR A 123 -1.31 -2.82 -22.06
CA TYR A 123 -0.44 -3.86 -22.58
C TYR A 123 -0.28 -4.99 -21.57
N CYS A 124 -0.48 -6.23 -22.03
CA CYS A 124 -0.25 -7.43 -21.24
C CYS A 124 0.46 -8.47 -22.13
N PRO A 125 1.75 -8.76 -21.87
CA PRO A 125 2.50 -9.70 -22.69
C PRO A 125 2.08 -11.14 -22.34
N VAL A 126 1.20 -11.72 -23.16
CA VAL A 126 0.65 -13.07 -22.95
C VAL A 126 1.69 -14.19 -23.13
N ASP A 127 2.79 -13.90 -23.85
CA ASP A 127 3.86 -14.84 -24.13
C ASP A 127 4.92 -14.90 -23.02
N LEU A 128 4.85 -14.02 -22.00
CA LEU A 128 5.75 -14.14 -20.85
C LEU A 128 5.50 -15.47 -20.10
N PRO A 129 6.55 -16.10 -19.56
CA PRO A 129 6.38 -17.26 -18.68
C PRO A 129 5.55 -16.91 -17.45
N ASP A 130 4.85 -17.90 -16.86
CA ASP A 130 4.15 -17.71 -15.58
C ASP A 130 5.12 -17.15 -14.53
N PRO A 131 4.70 -16.22 -13.65
CA PRO A 131 5.57 -15.65 -12.62
C PRO A 131 6.24 -16.65 -11.67
N ARG A 132 5.78 -17.92 -11.64
CA ARG A 132 6.36 -19.02 -10.85
C ARG A 132 7.32 -19.90 -11.65
N ALA A 133 7.41 -19.73 -12.97
CA ALA A 133 8.27 -20.53 -13.82
C ALA A 133 9.73 -20.03 -13.80
N ASP A 134 10.66 -20.95 -14.01
CA ASP A 134 12.06 -20.61 -14.25
C ASP A 134 12.20 -19.75 -15.50
N GLY A 135 13.12 -18.78 -15.49
CA GLY A 135 13.32 -17.85 -16.62
C GLY A 135 12.33 -16.70 -16.73
N HIS A 136 11.23 -16.68 -15.94
CA HIS A 136 10.29 -15.54 -15.92
C HIS A 136 11.00 -14.22 -15.59
N ARG A 137 12.00 -14.25 -14.68
CA ARG A 137 12.78 -13.08 -14.30
C ARG A 137 13.45 -12.44 -15.53
N ASP A 138 14.21 -13.22 -16.29
CA ASP A 138 15.02 -12.71 -17.40
C ASP A 138 14.11 -12.25 -18.56
N ALA A 139 13.05 -13.03 -18.85
CA ALA A 139 12.06 -12.64 -19.84
C ALA A 139 11.36 -11.32 -19.49
N ARG A 140 10.94 -11.14 -18.23
CA ARG A 140 10.32 -9.89 -17.76
C ARG A 140 11.28 -8.70 -17.84
N LEU A 141 12.56 -8.88 -17.53
CA LEU A 141 13.57 -7.83 -17.61
C LEU A 141 13.85 -7.41 -19.06
N ALA A 142 13.92 -8.38 -19.98
CA ALA A 142 14.05 -8.12 -21.41
C ALA A 142 12.82 -7.39 -21.98
N GLU A 143 11.62 -7.79 -21.55
CA GLU A 143 10.38 -7.12 -21.94
C GLU A 143 10.32 -5.67 -21.42
N LEU A 144 10.70 -5.47 -20.15
CA LEU A 144 10.80 -4.14 -19.56
C LEU A 144 11.78 -3.24 -20.33
N GLU A 145 12.96 -3.76 -20.68
CA GLU A 145 13.95 -3.07 -21.51
C GLU A 145 13.33 -2.63 -22.85
N SER A 146 12.67 -3.55 -23.55
CA SER A 146 12.05 -3.27 -24.85
C SER A 146 10.97 -2.19 -24.75
N LEU A 147 10.13 -2.23 -23.71
CA LEU A 147 9.08 -1.23 -23.50
C LEU A 147 9.66 0.14 -23.16
N ILE A 148 10.69 0.21 -22.31
CA ILE A 148 11.37 1.47 -21.98
C ILE A 148 12.01 2.08 -23.23
N VAL A 149 12.63 1.25 -24.08
CA VAL A 149 13.19 1.69 -25.35
C VAL A 149 12.13 2.24 -26.29
N ALA A 150 10.99 1.55 -26.40
CA ALA A 150 9.86 2.02 -27.21
C ALA A 150 9.25 3.33 -26.67
N ALA A 151 9.25 3.53 -25.35
CA ALA A 151 8.74 4.71 -24.69
C ALA A 151 9.71 5.91 -24.71
N GLY A 152 10.98 5.70 -25.06
CA GLY A 152 12.00 6.75 -25.01
C GLY A 152 12.32 7.18 -23.57
N GLY A 153 12.40 6.23 -22.64
CA GLY A 153 12.75 6.49 -21.25
C GLY A 153 11.61 7.04 -20.36
N ARG A 154 10.54 7.60 -20.95
CA ARG A 154 9.30 8.15 -20.33
C ARG A 154 8.49 7.20 -19.44
N THR A 155 9.12 6.61 -18.42
CA THR A 155 8.64 5.40 -17.78
C THR A 155 8.59 5.51 -16.27
N LEU A 156 7.40 5.25 -15.72
CA LEU A 156 7.21 4.92 -14.32
C LEU A 156 7.10 3.41 -14.17
N ALA A 157 8.10 2.75 -13.57
CA ALA A 157 8.04 1.32 -13.29
C ALA A 157 7.75 1.08 -11.79
N LEU A 158 6.59 0.47 -11.54
CA LEU A 158 6.06 0.14 -10.22
C LEU A 158 6.26 -1.34 -9.90
N PHE A 159 7.08 -1.60 -8.89
CA PHE A 159 7.45 -2.95 -8.48
C PHE A 159 6.70 -3.38 -7.21
N THR A 160 6.33 -4.66 -7.17
CA THR A 160 5.72 -5.34 -6.02
C THR A 160 6.73 -5.67 -4.91
N SER A 161 8.03 -5.57 -5.18
CA SER A 161 9.10 -5.79 -4.19
C SER A 161 10.36 -4.97 -4.47
N TRP A 162 11.09 -4.67 -3.40
CA TRP A 162 12.42 -4.04 -3.47
C TRP A 162 13.44 -4.87 -4.24
N ALA A 163 13.40 -6.20 -4.09
CA ALA A 163 14.30 -7.09 -4.82
C ALA A 163 14.08 -6.98 -6.33
N ALA A 164 12.83 -7.07 -6.80
CA ALA A 164 12.51 -6.94 -8.22
C ALA A 164 12.90 -5.57 -8.80
N MET A 165 12.71 -4.49 -8.02
CA MET A 165 13.11 -3.14 -8.41
C MET A 165 14.63 -3.01 -8.57
N ARG A 166 15.40 -3.50 -7.59
CA ARG A 166 16.88 -3.47 -7.64
C ARG A 166 17.42 -4.34 -8.77
N ASP A 167 16.83 -5.51 -8.98
CA ASP A 167 17.18 -6.39 -10.10
C ASP A 167 16.95 -5.70 -11.45
N ALA A 168 15.85 -4.95 -11.59
CA ALA A 168 15.54 -4.21 -12.80
C ALA A 168 16.48 -3.02 -13.02
N ALA A 169 16.77 -2.25 -11.96
CA ALA A 169 17.74 -1.16 -12.00
C ALA A 169 19.12 -1.65 -12.45
N ALA A 170 19.63 -2.71 -11.82
CA ALA A 170 20.93 -3.30 -12.17
C ALA A 170 20.97 -3.87 -13.60
N HIS A 171 19.85 -4.44 -14.09
CA HIS A 171 19.74 -4.92 -15.47
C HIS A 171 19.81 -3.76 -16.48
N LEU A 172 19.19 -2.62 -16.16
CA LEU A 172 18.96 -1.54 -17.13
C LEU A 172 20.00 -0.42 -17.09
N GLU A 173 20.73 -0.23 -15.99
CA GLU A 173 21.70 0.88 -15.79
C GLU A 173 22.68 1.07 -16.96
N SER A 174 23.08 -0.01 -17.63
CA SER A 174 24.03 0.02 -18.78
C SER A 174 23.39 -0.31 -20.13
N ARG A 175 22.07 -0.51 -20.16
CA ARG A 175 21.34 -0.99 -21.35
C ARG A 175 20.42 0.04 -21.97
N VAL A 176 20.04 1.06 -21.20
CA VAL A 176 19.23 2.18 -21.70
C VAL A 176 20.03 3.47 -21.66
N PRO A 177 19.88 4.38 -22.63
CA PRO A 177 20.60 5.65 -22.66
C PRO A 177 20.02 6.70 -21.69
N TRP A 178 18.85 6.44 -21.12
CA TRP A 178 18.12 7.39 -20.28
C TRP A 178 18.42 7.22 -18.79
N PRO A 179 18.30 8.30 -17.99
CA PRO A 179 18.46 8.20 -16.54
C PRO A 179 17.47 7.23 -15.91
N VAL A 180 17.98 6.32 -15.05
CA VAL A 180 17.15 5.43 -14.23
C VAL A 180 17.23 5.90 -12.79
N LEU A 181 16.19 6.59 -12.33
CA LEU A 181 16.04 7.05 -10.96
C LEU A 181 15.48 5.91 -10.11
N VAL A 182 16.09 5.59 -8.97
CA VAL A 182 15.68 4.45 -8.15
C VAL A 182 15.26 4.89 -6.75
N GLN A 183 14.09 4.43 -6.30
CA GLN A 183 13.64 4.64 -4.93
C GLN A 183 14.71 4.15 -3.94
N GLY A 184 15.05 5.01 -2.98
CA GLY A 184 16.05 4.72 -1.94
C GLY A 184 17.41 5.37 -2.17
N GLU A 185 17.68 5.89 -3.36
CA GLU A 185 18.92 6.63 -3.68
C GLU A 185 18.83 8.13 -3.42
N GLY A 186 17.62 8.61 -3.11
CA GLY A 186 17.35 10.00 -2.76
C GLY A 186 16.08 10.14 -1.93
N SER A 187 15.79 11.36 -1.50
CA SER A 187 14.51 11.64 -0.86
C SER A 187 13.37 11.45 -1.87
N LYS A 188 12.18 11.09 -1.38
CA LYS A 188 10.99 10.92 -2.22
C LYS A 188 10.74 12.17 -3.08
N GLN A 189 10.82 13.36 -2.50
CA GLN A 189 10.62 14.61 -3.22
C GLN A 189 11.68 14.82 -4.31
N ALA A 190 12.97 14.62 -3.99
CA ALA A 190 14.04 14.83 -4.96
C ALA A 190 13.94 13.90 -6.18
N LEU A 191 13.56 12.63 -5.98
CA LEU A 191 13.34 11.68 -7.08
C LEU A 191 12.17 12.09 -7.97
N LEU A 192 11.10 12.61 -7.38
CA LEU A 192 9.93 13.08 -8.12
C LEU A 192 10.23 14.34 -8.90
N ASP A 193 10.95 15.28 -8.31
CA ASP A 193 11.38 16.51 -8.98
C ASP A 193 12.33 16.20 -10.14
N ALA A 194 13.27 15.26 -9.95
CA ALA A 194 14.18 14.81 -10.99
C ALA A 194 13.43 14.12 -12.14
N PHE A 195 12.47 13.24 -11.83
CA PHE A 195 11.64 12.59 -12.84
C PHE A 195 10.77 13.62 -13.58
N ALA A 196 10.13 14.54 -12.87
CA ALA A 196 9.32 15.60 -13.49
C ALA A 196 10.14 16.56 -14.36
N GLY A 197 11.41 16.77 -14.02
CA GLY A 197 12.31 17.70 -14.70
C GLY A 197 13.01 17.15 -15.93
N ASP A 198 12.95 15.84 -16.17
CA ASP A 198 13.57 15.17 -17.32
C ASP A 198 12.55 14.32 -18.05
N ASP A 199 12.11 14.84 -19.20
CA ASP A 199 11.17 14.23 -20.12
C ASP A 199 11.48 12.78 -20.49
N GLU A 200 12.74 12.35 -20.46
CA GLU A 200 13.14 11.01 -20.90
C GLU A 200 13.57 10.13 -19.73
N ALA A 201 13.45 10.58 -18.48
CA ALA A 201 13.86 9.78 -17.33
C ALA A 201 12.91 8.60 -17.04
N CYS A 202 13.49 7.51 -16.54
CA CYS A 202 12.79 6.40 -15.91
C CYS A 202 12.78 6.60 -14.39
N LEU A 203 11.66 6.31 -13.71
CA LEU A 203 11.61 6.21 -12.25
C LEU A 203 11.13 4.83 -11.81
N PHE A 204 12.00 4.13 -11.10
CA PHE A 204 11.76 2.79 -10.57
C PHE A 204 11.43 2.90 -9.09
N ALA A 205 10.24 2.46 -8.74
CA ALA A 205 9.76 2.58 -7.37
C ALA A 205 8.88 1.38 -6.98
N THR A 206 8.79 1.10 -5.69
CA THR A 206 7.78 0.19 -5.16
C THR A 206 6.38 0.80 -5.29
N MET A 207 5.34 -0.03 -5.42
CA MET A 207 3.96 0.46 -5.55
C MET A 207 3.54 1.46 -4.46
N SER A 208 4.03 1.31 -3.23
CA SER A 208 3.72 2.22 -2.13
C SER A 208 4.32 3.62 -2.29
N PHE A 209 5.39 3.77 -3.07
CA PHE A 209 6.08 5.05 -3.24
C PHE A 209 5.16 6.12 -3.83
N TRP A 210 4.26 5.74 -4.73
CA TRP A 210 3.45 6.67 -5.51
C TRP A 210 2.14 7.10 -4.85
N GLN A 211 1.83 6.59 -3.65
CA GLN A 211 0.65 7.06 -2.92
C GLN A 211 0.79 8.54 -2.58
N GLY A 212 -0.26 9.30 -2.92
CA GLY A 212 -0.35 10.74 -2.67
C GLY A 212 0.56 11.61 -3.56
N VAL A 213 1.03 11.08 -4.70
CA VAL A 213 1.95 11.78 -5.60
C VAL A 213 1.32 12.00 -6.96
N ASP A 214 1.43 13.25 -7.43
CA ASP A 214 1.14 13.63 -8.80
C ASP A 214 2.37 14.31 -9.44
N VAL A 215 2.74 13.83 -10.62
CA VAL A 215 3.80 14.29 -11.53
C VAL A 215 3.20 14.51 -12.92
N PRO A 216 2.40 15.57 -13.13
CA PRO A 216 1.82 15.87 -14.44
C PRO A 216 2.93 16.22 -15.43
N GLY A 217 2.73 15.90 -16.71
CA GLY A 217 3.68 16.25 -17.76
C GLY A 217 4.02 15.10 -18.70
N PRO A 218 4.84 15.38 -19.72
CA PRO A 218 5.12 14.44 -20.82
C PRO A 218 6.10 13.31 -20.43
N THR A 219 6.62 13.34 -19.20
CA THR A 219 7.55 12.33 -18.66
C THR A 219 6.91 10.95 -18.49
N CYS A 220 5.61 10.86 -18.23
CA CYS A 220 4.98 9.60 -17.84
C CYS A 220 4.07 9.05 -18.95
N HIS A 221 4.65 8.54 -20.02
CA HIS A 221 3.91 7.88 -21.13
C HIS A 221 3.82 6.36 -20.98
N LEU A 222 4.67 5.76 -20.16
CA LEU A 222 4.62 4.34 -19.85
C LEU A 222 4.54 4.14 -18.34
N VAL A 223 3.50 3.47 -17.88
CA VAL A 223 3.43 2.94 -16.52
C VAL A 223 3.60 1.43 -16.59
N VAL A 224 4.70 0.92 -16.05
CA VAL A 224 4.91 -0.52 -15.93
C VAL A 224 4.52 -0.99 -14.54
N ILE A 225 3.79 -2.09 -14.46
CA ILE A 225 3.53 -2.84 -13.24
C ILE A 225 4.17 -4.21 -13.40
N ASP A 226 5.18 -4.51 -12.59
CA ASP A 226 6.01 -5.71 -12.78
C ASP A 226 5.20 -7.00 -12.65
N ARG A 227 4.27 -7.03 -11.69
CA ARG A 227 3.39 -8.17 -11.38
C ARG A 227 2.06 -7.72 -10.81
N LEU A 228 1.05 -8.58 -10.87
CA LEU A 228 -0.23 -8.34 -10.19
C LEU A 228 0.01 -8.12 -8.68
N PRO A 229 -0.50 -7.02 -8.09
CA PRO A 229 -0.18 -6.63 -6.72
C PRO A 229 -1.03 -7.39 -5.69
N PHE A 230 -0.98 -8.72 -5.75
CA PHE A 230 -1.58 -9.53 -4.71
C PHE A 230 -0.86 -9.30 -3.38
N PRO A 231 -1.60 -9.17 -2.28
CA PRO A 231 -1.01 -9.06 -0.96
C PRO A 231 -0.13 -10.26 -0.63
N ARG A 232 0.88 -10.03 0.22
CA ARG A 232 1.76 -11.11 0.63
C ARG A 232 0.98 -12.18 1.43
N PRO A 233 1.34 -13.46 1.29
CA PRO A 233 0.69 -14.53 2.06
C PRO A 233 0.90 -14.40 3.57
N ASP A 234 2.05 -13.87 3.99
CA ASP A 234 2.52 -13.76 5.37
C ASP A 234 2.09 -12.45 6.08
N ASP A 235 1.25 -11.62 5.45
CA ASP A 235 0.64 -10.48 6.13
C ASP A 235 -0.33 -11.00 7.20
N PRO A 236 -0.07 -10.74 8.50
CA PRO A 236 -0.80 -11.38 9.59
C PRO A 236 -2.27 -10.96 9.63
N VAL A 237 -2.56 -9.70 9.33
CA VAL A 237 -3.93 -9.16 9.35
C VAL A 237 -4.73 -9.73 8.19
N LEU A 238 -4.12 -9.79 7.00
CA LEU A 238 -4.77 -10.40 5.84
C LEU A 238 -4.92 -11.90 6.00
N GLN A 239 -3.96 -12.60 6.61
CA GLN A 239 -4.08 -14.01 6.92
C GLN A 239 -5.29 -14.25 7.84
N ALA A 240 -5.42 -13.53 8.94
CA ALA A 240 -6.57 -13.64 9.84
C ALA A 240 -7.91 -13.35 9.12
N ARG A 241 -7.93 -12.35 8.24
CA ARG A 241 -9.12 -12.06 7.40
C ARG A 241 -9.43 -13.18 6.42
N ARG A 242 -8.41 -13.79 5.81
CA ARG A 242 -8.59 -14.93 4.89
C ARG A 242 -9.12 -16.14 5.65
N ASP A 243 -8.60 -16.42 6.84
CA ASP A 243 -9.04 -17.53 7.68
C ASP A 243 -10.53 -17.35 8.06
N ARG A 244 -10.94 -16.13 8.42
CA ARG A 244 -12.35 -15.80 8.69
C ARG A 244 -13.25 -15.90 7.45
N ALA A 245 -12.75 -15.54 6.27
CA ALA A 245 -13.50 -15.60 5.01
C ALA A 245 -13.51 -17.00 4.35
N GLY A 246 -12.63 -17.91 4.79
CA GLY A 246 -12.52 -19.27 4.26
C GLY A 246 -12.30 -19.33 2.75
N GLY A 247 -12.98 -20.26 2.07
CA GLY A 247 -12.83 -20.49 0.63
C GLY A 247 -13.23 -19.30 -0.27
N ALA A 248 -13.92 -18.28 0.26
CA ALA A 248 -14.27 -17.08 -0.48
C ALA A 248 -13.18 -16.00 -0.44
N ALA A 249 -12.16 -16.15 0.40
CA ALA A 249 -11.16 -15.11 0.72
C ALA A 249 -10.49 -14.52 -0.53
N PHE A 250 -10.15 -15.37 -1.51
CA PHE A 250 -9.54 -14.89 -2.74
C PHE A 250 -10.43 -13.87 -3.47
N ARG A 251 -11.73 -14.18 -3.62
CA ARG A 251 -12.70 -13.31 -4.33
C ARG A 251 -13.13 -12.11 -3.50
N THR A 252 -13.23 -12.23 -2.18
CA THR A 252 -13.79 -11.18 -1.32
C THR A 252 -12.74 -10.27 -0.70
N ILE A 253 -11.46 -10.70 -0.66
CA ILE A 253 -10.36 -9.97 -0.01
C ILE A 253 -9.24 -9.68 -1.01
N ASP A 254 -8.58 -10.71 -1.54
CA ASP A 254 -7.33 -10.56 -2.29
C ASP A 254 -7.56 -9.91 -3.66
N LEU A 255 -8.55 -10.38 -4.42
CA LEU A 255 -8.86 -9.88 -5.75
C LEU A 255 -9.32 -8.40 -5.73
N PRO A 256 -10.29 -7.98 -4.91
CA PRO A 256 -10.68 -6.56 -4.83
C PRO A 256 -9.52 -5.67 -4.40
N ARG A 257 -8.68 -6.12 -3.47
CA ARG A 257 -7.50 -5.35 -3.03
C ARG A 257 -6.48 -5.19 -4.15
N ALA A 258 -6.16 -6.27 -4.86
CA ALA A 258 -5.25 -6.23 -6.00
C ALA A 258 -5.80 -5.34 -7.13
N ALA A 259 -7.10 -5.41 -7.42
CA ALA A 259 -7.75 -4.55 -8.40
C ALA A 259 -7.66 -3.06 -8.01
N THR A 260 -7.92 -2.71 -6.75
CA THR A 260 -7.77 -1.32 -6.28
C THR A 260 -6.33 -0.82 -6.41
N LEU A 261 -5.33 -1.62 -6.02
CA LEU A 261 -3.92 -1.24 -6.16
C LEU A 261 -3.50 -1.11 -7.62
N LEU A 262 -3.97 -2.02 -8.49
CA LEU A 262 -3.72 -1.96 -9.92
C LEU A 262 -4.33 -0.69 -10.53
N ALA A 263 -5.57 -0.35 -10.19
CA ALA A 263 -6.24 0.87 -10.63
C ALA A 263 -5.51 2.13 -10.15
N GLN A 264 -5.01 2.14 -8.91
CA GLN A 264 -4.22 3.25 -8.38
C GLN A 264 -2.88 3.42 -9.13
N GLY A 265 -2.19 2.32 -9.43
CA GLY A 265 -0.97 2.33 -10.25
C GLY A 265 -1.24 2.77 -11.69
N ALA A 266 -2.27 2.22 -12.33
CA ALA A 266 -2.67 2.58 -13.69
C ALA A 266 -3.15 4.04 -13.80
N GLY A 267 -3.85 4.55 -12.78
CA GLY A 267 -4.29 5.94 -12.68
C GLY A 267 -3.17 6.95 -12.46
N ARG A 268 -1.91 6.53 -12.60
CA ARG A 268 -0.73 7.42 -12.73
C ARG A 268 -0.43 7.75 -14.19
N LEU A 269 -1.04 7.07 -15.16
CA LEU A 269 -0.82 7.38 -16.56
C LEU A 269 -1.58 8.65 -16.98
N ILE A 270 -2.91 8.65 -16.80
CA ILE A 270 -3.80 9.72 -17.26
C ILE A 270 -4.25 10.57 -16.08
N ARG A 271 -3.88 11.86 -16.10
CA ARG A 271 -4.12 12.83 -15.03
C ARG A 271 -4.63 14.16 -15.54
N SER A 272 -4.37 14.46 -16.81
CA SER A 272 -4.97 15.53 -17.59
C SER A 272 -5.73 14.97 -18.78
N THR A 273 -6.60 15.79 -19.40
CA THR A 273 -7.35 15.41 -20.60
C THR A 273 -6.48 15.24 -21.85
N THR A 274 -5.21 15.68 -21.79
CA THR A 274 -4.26 15.60 -22.90
C THR A 274 -3.23 14.48 -22.74
N ASP A 275 -3.17 13.84 -21.57
CA ASP A 275 -2.20 12.77 -21.31
C ASP A 275 -2.51 11.58 -22.20
N ARG A 276 -1.46 10.91 -22.68
CA ARG A 276 -1.57 9.69 -23.46
C ARG A 276 -0.48 8.70 -23.08
N GLY A 277 -0.76 7.41 -23.22
CA GLY A 277 0.30 6.42 -23.14
C GLY A 277 -0.18 5.00 -22.86
N VAL A 278 0.67 4.22 -22.20
CA VAL A 278 0.50 2.78 -22.03
C VAL A 278 0.63 2.40 -20.56
N VAL A 279 -0.29 1.59 -20.06
CA VAL A 279 -0.12 0.82 -18.82
C VAL A 279 0.28 -0.59 -19.23
N ALA A 280 1.52 -0.99 -18.92
CA ALA A 280 2.03 -2.32 -19.16
C ALA A 280 2.00 -3.15 -17.86
N VAL A 281 1.24 -4.24 -17.83
CA VAL A 281 1.23 -5.19 -16.71
C VAL A 281 1.98 -6.43 -17.12
N LEU A 282 3.21 -6.61 -16.61
CA LEU A 282 4.13 -7.70 -17.01
C LEU A 282 3.81 -9.02 -16.29
N ASP A 283 2.52 -9.33 -16.20
CA ASP A 283 1.99 -10.53 -15.59
C ASP A 283 0.96 -11.18 -16.54
N PRO A 284 1.32 -12.27 -17.23
CA PRO A 284 0.45 -12.89 -18.22
C PRO A 284 -0.86 -13.41 -17.61
N ARG A 285 -0.90 -13.60 -16.28
CA ARG A 285 -2.09 -14.06 -15.56
C ARG A 285 -3.23 -13.04 -15.63
N LEU A 286 -2.95 -11.75 -15.87
CA LEU A 286 -4.01 -10.75 -16.06
C LEU A 286 -4.90 -11.10 -17.26
N ALA A 287 -4.31 -11.54 -18.38
CA ALA A 287 -5.04 -11.91 -19.58
C ALA A 287 -5.54 -13.37 -19.57
N THR A 288 -4.72 -14.28 -19.04
CA THR A 288 -4.92 -15.74 -19.18
C THR A 288 -5.74 -16.36 -18.05
N SER A 289 -5.73 -15.78 -16.84
CA SER A 289 -6.40 -16.37 -15.69
C SER A 289 -7.91 -16.12 -15.71
N ARG A 290 -8.70 -17.19 -15.78
CA ARG A 290 -10.16 -17.10 -15.69
C ARG A 290 -10.65 -16.71 -14.29
N SER A 291 -9.92 -17.07 -13.24
CA SER A 291 -10.32 -16.81 -11.86
C SER A 291 -10.24 -15.33 -11.46
N TYR A 292 -9.68 -14.47 -12.31
CA TYR A 292 -9.56 -13.02 -12.09
C TYR A 292 -10.63 -12.24 -12.83
N ARG A 293 -11.44 -12.90 -13.65
CA ARG A 293 -12.57 -12.29 -14.35
C ARG A 293 -13.75 -12.20 -13.40
N TRP A 294 -14.43 -11.06 -13.43
CA TRP A 294 -15.74 -10.91 -12.80
C TRP A 294 -16.76 -11.48 -13.81
N ASP A 295 -17.43 -12.56 -13.45
CA ASP A 295 -18.57 -13.07 -14.22
C ASP A 295 -19.80 -12.20 -13.98
#